data_AF-A0A938NNP5-F1
#
_entry.id   AF-A0A938NNP5-F1
#
_cell.length_a   1.000
_cell.length_b   1.000
_cell.length_c   1.000
_cell.angle_alpha   90.00
_cell.angle_beta   90.00
_cell.angle_gamma   90.00
#
_symmetry.space_group_name_H-M   'P 1'
#
loop_
_entity.id
_entity.type
_entity.pdbx_description
1 polymer ?
#
loop_
_entity_poly.entity_id
_entity_poly.type
_entity_poly.pdbx_seq_one_letter_code
_entity_poly.pdbx_strand_id
1 'polypeptide(L)'
;MSTRVEHEQITDALTASRKRLLAELRPEGRWVGELSSSALATAVAVFALKQAGRDDLAERGNLWLKSHRNVDGGWGDSPESPSNFTTTL
;
A
#
# COMPACT_ATOMS: atom_id res chain seq x y z
N MET A 1 -21.79 -32.19 4.10
CA MET A 1 -21.37 -31.97 2.69
C MET A 1 -20.69 -30.63 2.47
N SER A 2 -21.11 -29.53 3.14
CA SER A 2 -20.48 -28.18 3.01
C SER A 2 -18.98 -28.15 3.33
N THR A 3 -18.56 -28.82 4.40
CA THR A 3 -17.16 -28.82 4.88
C THR A 3 -16.15 -29.44 3.92
N ARG A 4 -16.58 -30.38 3.05
CA ARG A 4 -15.66 -31.04 2.10
C ARG A 4 -15.38 -30.16 0.89
N VAL A 5 -16.39 -29.44 0.41
CA VAL A 5 -16.27 -28.49 -0.70
C VAL A 5 -15.42 -27.28 -0.29
N GLU A 6 -15.61 -26.78 0.94
CA GLU A 6 -14.76 -25.70 1.50
C GLU A 6 -13.29 -26.12 1.61
N HIS A 7 -13.00 -27.35 2.05
CA HIS A 7 -11.64 -27.86 2.16
C HIS A 7 -10.94 -28.03 0.80
N GLU A 8 -11.69 -28.47 -0.22
CA GLU A 8 -11.20 -28.61 -1.60
C GLU A 8 -10.86 -27.23 -2.19
N GLN A 9 -11.76 -26.24 -2.03
CA GLN A 9 -11.54 -24.86 -2.47
C GLN A 9 -10.31 -24.21 -1.82
N ILE A 10 -10.09 -24.43 -0.52
CA ILE A 10 -8.90 -23.92 0.19
C ILE A 10 -7.63 -24.57 -0.37
N THR A 11 -7.66 -25.88 -0.66
CA THR A 11 -6.51 -26.61 -1.20
C THR A 11 -6.13 -26.12 -2.59
N ASP A 12 -7.13 -25.86 -3.43
CA ASP A 12 -6.95 -25.30 -4.76
C ASP A 12 -6.39 -23.87 -4.71
N ALA A 13 -6.96 -23.03 -3.85
CA ALA A 13 -6.49 -21.65 -3.64
C ALA A 13 -5.03 -21.62 -3.14
N LEU A 14 -4.67 -22.53 -2.23
CA LEU A 14 -3.31 -22.68 -1.74
C LEU A 14 -2.35 -23.10 -2.86
N THR A 15 -2.73 -24.09 -3.66
CA THR A 15 -1.92 -24.60 -4.77
C THR A 15 -1.68 -23.52 -5.81
N ALA A 16 -2.74 -22.80 -6.20
CA ALA A 16 -2.66 -21.70 -7.16
C ALA A 16 -1.81 -20.54 -6.64
N SER A 17 -2.01 -20.14 -5.38
CA SER A 17 -1.24 -19.05 -4.74
C SER A 17 0.23 -19.40 -4.60
N ARG A 18 0.55 -20.63 -4.20
CA ARG A 18 1.94 -21.13 -4.13
C ARG A 18 2.61 -21.09 -5.50
N LYS A 19 1.91 -21.57 -6.54
CA LYS A 19 2.43 -21.56 -7.92
C LYS A 19 2.71 -20.12 -8.38
N ARG A 20 1.79 -19.19 -8.11
CA ARG A 20 1.96 -17.76 -8.43
C ARG A 20 3.17 -17.19 -7.71
N LEU A 21 3.26 -17.37 -6.39
CA LEU A 21 4.33 -16.82 -5.57
C LEU A 21 5.70 -17.35 -6.04
N LEU A 22 5.84 -18.65 -6.27
CA LEU A 22 7.11 -19.23 -6.74
C LEU A 22 7.49 -18.77 -8.15
N ALA A 23 6.52 -18.44 -9.01
CA ALA A 23 6.81 -17.89 -10.34
C ALA A 23 7.40 -16.46 -10.28
N GLU A 24 7.12 -15.70 -9.22
CA GLU A 24 7.67 -14.36 -8.98
C GLU A 24 9.03 -14.39 -8.24
N LEU A 25 9.51 -15.57 -7.83
CA LEU A 25 10.79 -15.72 -7.16
C LEU A 25 11.94 -15.47 -8.13
N ARG A 26 12.82 -14.53 -7.81
CA ARG A 26 13.95 -14.18 -8.69
C ARG A 26 15.13 -15.14 -8.52
N PRO A 27 16.05 -15.23 -9.50
CA PRO A 27 17.17 -16.18 -9.48
C PRO A 27 18.07 -16.07 -8.24
N GLU A 28 18.24 -14.86 -7.71
CA GLU A 28 18.94 -14.60 -6.45
C GLU A 28 18.23 -15.09 -5.17
N GLY A 29 17.08 -15.76 -5.29
CA GLY A 29 16.39 -16.38 -4.15
C GLY A 29 15.58 -15.41 -3.30
N ARG A 30 15.11 -14.29 -3.87
CA ARG A 30 14.24 -13.32 -3.18
C ARG A 30 13.10 -12.84 -4.06
N TRP A 31 12.01 -12.43 -3.41
CA TRP A 31 10.95 -11.66 -4.04
C TRP A 31 11.29 -10.18 -3.99
N VAL A 32 10.81 -9.44 -5.00
CA VAL A 32 10.84 -7.99 -5.00
C VAL A 32 9.45 -7.49 -5.34
N GLY A 33 9.03 -6.50 -4.57
CA GLY A 33 7.79 -5.77 -4.78
C GLY A 33 7.98 -4.33 -4.35
N GLU A 34 6.88 -3.60 -4.38
CA GLU A 34 6.80 -2.21 -3.99
C GLU A 34 6.03 -2.10 -2.68
N LEU A 35 6.42 -1.15 -1.84
CA LEU A 35 5.61 -0.79 -0.68
C LEU A 35 4.36 -0.07 -1.15
N SER A 36 3.27 -0.22 -0.41
CA SER A 36 2.05 0.54 -0.70
C SER A 36 2.33 2.04 -0.63
N SER A 37 1.57 2.82 -1.41
CA SER A 37 1.61 4.28 -1.31
C SER A 37 1.19 4.71 0.10
N SER A 38 1.87 5.71 0.67
CA SER A 38 1.64 6.12 2.05
C SER A 38 1.48 7.63 2.14
N ALA A 39 0.34 8.05 2.71
CA ALA A 39 0.06 9.46 3.00
C ALA A 39 1.06 10.01 4.02
N LEU A 40 1.36 9.27 5.10
CA LEU A 40 2.34 9.67 6.09
C LEU A 40 3.73 9.87 5.47
N ALA A 41 4.23 8.89 4.71
CA ALA A 41 5.54 9.02 4.06
C ALA A 41 5.58 10.21 3.09
N THR A 42 4.49 10.43 2.34
CA THR A 42 4.36 11.57 1.43
C THR A 42 4.37 12.90 2.18
N ALA A 43 3.64 13.02 3.28
CA ALA A 43 3.59 14.24 4.10
C ALA A 43 4.97 14.58 4.69
N VAL A 44 5.68 13.58 5.21
CA VAL A 44 7.06 13.76 5.71
C VAL A 44 8.00 14.21 4.58
N ALA A 45 7.89 13.60 3.40
CA ALA A 45 8.69 13.98 2.24
C ALA A 45 8.38 15.42 1.78
N VAL A 46 7.09 15.81 1.73
CA VAL A 46 6.66 17.18 1.39
C VAL A 46 7.29 18.19 2.35
N PHE A 47 7.25 17.92 3.66
CA PHE A 47 7.85 18.78 4.66
C PHE A 47 9.37 18.95 4.44
N ALA A 48 10.08 17.85 4.22
CA ALA A 48 11.52 17.87 3.95
C ALA A 48 11.86 18.62 2.63
N LEU A 49 11.08 18.38 1.57
CA LEU A 49 11.25 19.04 0.27
C LEU A 49 11.02 20.56 0.38
N LYS A 50 10.01 20.97 1.14
CA LYS A 50 9.73 22.39 1.39
C LYS A 50 10.90 23.06 2.11
N GLN A 51 11.46 22.41 3.14
CA GLN A 51 12.64 22.92 3.84
C GLN A 51 13.89 23.00 2.94
N ALA A 52 14.00 22.10 1.96
CA ALA A 52 15.09 22.10 0.98
C ALA A 52 14.88 23.08 -0.19
N GLY A 53 13.82 23.90 -0.19
CA GLY A 53 13.52 24.83 -1.28
C GLY A 53 13.04 24.17 -2.58
N ARG A 54 12.55 22.92 -2.50
CA ARG A 54 12.02 22.16 -3.64
C ARG A 54 10.50 22.29 -3.71
N ASP A 55 10.06 23.54 -3.89
CA ASP A 55 8.65 23.93 -3.83
C ASP A 55 7.77 23.22 -4.87
N ASP A 56 8.31 22.96 -6.05
CA ASP A 56 7.62 22.23 -7.13
C ASP A 56 7.28 20.79 -6.72
N LEU A 57 8.23 20.11 -6.09
CA LEU A 57 8.06 18.74 -5.63
C LEU A 57 7.17 18.67 -4.40
N ALA A 58 7.32 19.62 -3.47
CA ALA A 58 6.45 19.73 -2.30
C ALA A 58 4.99 19.95 -2.71
N GLU A 59 4.73 20.82 -3.69
CA GLU A 59 3.37 21.08 -4.16
C GLU A 59 2.75 19.86 -4.84
N ARG A 60 3.53 19.11 -5.62
CA ARG A 60 3.06 17.84 -6.21
C ARG A 60 2.65 16.83 -5.12
N GLY A 61 3.42 16.72 -4.05
CA GLY A 61 3.06 15.86 -2.92
C GLY A 61 1.80 16.34 -2.19
N ASN A 62 1.64 17.66 -1.99
CA ASN A 62 0.41 18.23 -1.44
C ASN A 62 -0.83 17.94 -2.30
N LEU A 63 -0.71 18.06 -3.62
CA LEU A 63 -1.81 17.73 -4.55
C LEU A 63 -2.17 16.26 -4.47
N TRP A 64 -1.16 15.38 -4.38
CA TRP A 64 -1.39 13.94 -4.19
C TRP A 64 -2.12 13.65 -2.88
N LEU A 65 -1.70 14.26 -1.75
CA LEU A 65 -2.35 14.09 -0.46
C LEU A 65 -3.84 14.50 -0.53
N LYS A 66 -4.13 15.65 -1.15
CA LYS A 66 -5.51 16.13 -1.34
C LYS A 66 -6.36 15.17 -2.15
N SER A 67 -5.80 14.52 -3.17
CA SER A 67 -6.55 13.61 -4.04
C SER A 67 -6.71 12.19 -3.49
N HIS A 68 -5.93 11.81 -2.48
CA HIS A 68 -5.94 10.46 -1.86
C HIS A 68 -6.51 10.46 -0.44
N ARG A 69 -7.31 11.47 -0.11
CA ARG A 69 -8.00 11.56 1.17
C ARG A 69 -9.25 10.68 1.15
N ASN A 70 -9.52 10.01 2.25
CA ASN A 70 -10.75 9.24 2.43
C ASN A 70 -11.98 10.16 2.45
N VAL A 71 -13.17 9.55 2.28
CA VAL A 71 -14.46 10.28 2.26
C VAL A 71 -14.71 11.04 3.56
N ASP A 72 -14.20 10.52 4.68
CA ASP A 72 -14.30 11.15 6.01
C ASP A 72 -13.32 12.30 6.24
N GLY A 73 -12.43 12.57 5.28
CA GLY A 73 -11.43 13.64 5.36
C GLY A 73 -10.11 13.22 6.00
N GLY A 74 -9.90 11.95 6.35
CA GLY A 74 -8.63 11.46 6.88
C GLY A 74 -7.80 10.64 5.89
N TRP A 75 -6.74 10.02 6.41
CA TRP A 75 -5.89 9.06 5.70
C TRP A 75 -5.59 7.85 6.59
N GLY A 76 -5.38 6.69 5.97
CA GLY A 76 -4.96 5.45 6.62
C GLY A 76 -3.56 5.00 6.21
N ASP A 77 -3.09 3.88 6.75
CA ASP A 77 -1.74 3.35 6.54
C ASP A 77 -1.46 2.97 5.06
N SER A 78 -2.52 2.71 4.29
CA SER A 78 -2.54 2.54 2.84
C SER A 78 -3.77 3.24 2.23
N PRO A 79 -3.86 3.39 0.90
CA PRO A 79 -5.03 3.99 0.24
C PRO A 79 -6.34 3.25 0.50
N GLU A 80 -6.28 1.95 0.80
CA GLU A 80 -7.42 1.09 1.11
C GLU A 80 -7.74 1.04 2.61
N SER A 81 -6.87 1.59 3.46
CA SER A 81 -7.03 1.53 4.90
C SER A 81 -8.02 2.60 5.39
N PRO A 82 -8.85 2.29 6.40
CA PRO A 82 -9.64 3.30 7.10
C PRO A 82 -8.75 4.42 7.67
N SER A 83 -9.31 5.61 7.79
CA SER A 83 -8.61 6.75 8.37
C SER A 83 -8.18 6.46 9.81
N ASN A 84 -6.96 6.85 10.16
CA ASN A 84 -6.45 6.74 11.52
C ASN A 84 -5.78 8.02 11.99
N PHE A 85 -5.72 8.18 13.32
CA PHE A 85 -5.20 9.38 13.96
C PHE A 85 -3.74 9.66 13.62
N THR A 86 -2.91 8.62 13.63
CA THR A 86 -1.46 8.74 13.41
C THR A 86 -1.11 9.22 12.00
N THR A 87 -1.91 8.85 10.99
CA THR A 87 -1.67 9.26 9.60
C THR A 87 -2.36 10.58 9.27
N THR A 88 -3.46 10.91 9.95
CA THR A 88 -4.27 12.09 9.63
C THR A 88 -3.74 13.39 10.25
N LEU A 89 -3.14 13.32 11.45
CA LEU A 89 -2.57 14.49 12.12
C LEU A 89 -1.26 14.96 11.49
#